data_AF-A0A3C1ZI13-F1
#
_entry.id   AF-A0A3C1ZI13-F1
#
_cell.length_a   1.000
_cell.length_b   1.000
_cell.length_c   1.000
_cell.angle_alpha   90.00
_cell.angle_beta   90.00
_cell.angle_gamma   90.00
#
_symmetry.space_group_name_H-M   'P 1'
#
loop_
_entity.id
_entity.type
_entity.pdbx_description
1 polymer ?
#
loop_
_entity_poly.entity_id
_entity_poly.type
_entity_poly.pdbx_seq_one_letter_code
_entity_poly.pdbx_strand_id
1 'polypeptide(L)'
;DEAYIGVLIDDLVTLSPKEPYRMFTSRAERRLALRQDSADLRLTPLGISIGLVSEERREKFEERRNGIDEIRQLLASRRIGNVDIQTMEALRPHLGESLELALRDPALGAIMDNSPSVRDFLSSLIPGAKEYPETWAQTALLEARYKGYLEKESRLAFRLDRSERLRIPPEFDYRAVPGLSKEAMEKLGAVKPLTLGQASRVTGVRKSDLALLYIVVSRQ
;
A
#
# COMPACT_ATOMS: atom_id res chain seq x y z
N ASP A 1 4.20 -5.45 8.79
CA ASP A 1 3.89 -4.74 7.53
C ASP A 1 2.64 -3.87 7.53
N GLU A 2 1.82 -3.85 8.59
CA GLU A 2 0.50 -3.20 8.57
C GLU A 2 0.46 -1.79 9.17
N ALA A 3 1.56 -1.35 9.81
CA ALA A 3 1.67 -0.03 10.42
C ALA A 3 3.13 0.44 10.52
N TYR A 4 3.32 1.76 10.56
CA TYR A 4 4.63 2.39 10.77
C TYR A 4 5.30 1.94 12.07
N ILE A 5 4.55 1.61 13.13
CA ILE A 5 5.13 1.05 14.36
C ILE A 5 5.81 -0.31 14.13
N GLY A 6 5.25 -1.14 13.23
CA GLY A 6 5.88 -2.39 12.85
C GLY A 6 7.19 -2.17 12.08
N VAL A 7 7.20 -1.18 11.17
CA VAL A 7 8.41 -0.77 10.42
C VAL A 7 9.50 -0.27 11.38
N LEU A 8 9.13 0.57 12.36
CA LEU A 8 10.05 1.06 13.38
C LEU A 8 10.71 -0.09 14.15
N ILE A 9 9.90 -1.03 14.65
CA ILE A 9 10.39 -2.15 15.45
C ILE A 9 11.32 -3.03 14.61
N ASP A 10 10.93 -3.35 13.38
CA ASP A 10 11.74 -4.15 12.46
C ASP A 10 13.08 -3.48 12.15
N ASP A 11 13.09 -2.19 11.84
CA ASP A 11 14.32 -1.44 11.58
C ASP A 11 15.25 -1.39 12.80
N LEU A 12 14.69 -1.20 14.01
CA LEU A 12 15.49 -1.16 15.24
C LEU A 12 16.16 -2.50 15.53
N VAL A 13 15.44 -3.61 15.36
CA VAL A 13 15.96 -4.97 15.59
C VAL A 13 16.96 -5.35 14.49
N THR A 14 16.68 -5.00 13.24
CA THR A 14 17.46 -5.44 12.08
C THR A 14 18.69 -4.59 11.84
N LEU A 15 18.59 -3.27 11.94
CA LEU A 15 19.67 -2.35 11.56
C LEU A 15 20.62 -2.00 12.71
N SER A 16 20.20 -2.21 13.96
CA SER A 16 20.99 -1.88 15.16
C SER A 16 21.70 -0.52 15.05
N PRO A 17 20.93 0.58 14.88
CA PRO A 17 21.50 1.86 14.50
C PRO A 17 22.41 2.41 15.61
N LYS A 18 23.59 2.89 15.22
CA LYS A 18 24.59 3.49 16.13
C LYS A 18 24.23 4.93 16.56
N GLU A 19 23.28 5.54 15.86
CA GLU A 19 22.77 6.88 16.13
C GLU A 19 21.25 6.81 16.41
N PRO A 20 20.66 7.83 17.07
CA PRO A 20 19.23 7.85 17.34
C PRO A 20 18.40 7.66 16.07
N TYR A 21 17.62 6.58 16.03
CA TYR A 21 16.77 6.26 14.89
C TYR A 21 15.69 7.33 14.68
N ARG A 22 15.44 7.72 13.43
CA ARG A 22 14.40 8.70 13.05
C ARG A 22 13.52 8.15 11.94
N MET A 23 12.22 8.03 12.23
CA MET A 23 11.22 7.45 11.29
C MET A 23 11.13 8.19 9.95
N PHE A 24 11.53 9.46 9.88
CA PHE A 24 11.48 10.26 8.66
C PHE A 24 12.36 9.71 7.52
N THR A 25 13.35 8.86 7.84
CA THR A 25 14.24 8.22 6.86
C THR A 25 13.81 6.79 6.50
N SER A 26 12.76 6.27 7.13
CA SER A 26 12.32 4.88 6.92
C SER A 26 11.74 4.67 5.52
N ARG A 27 12.29 3.67 4.82
CA ARG A 27 11.79 3.19 3.52
C ARG A 27 10.55 2.33 3.77
N ALA A 28 9.46 2.93 4.24
CA ALA A 28 8.18 2.25 4.19
C ALA A 28 7.83 2.06 2.71
N GLU A 29 8.09 0.87 2.15
CA GLU A 29 7.76 0.53 0.76
C GLU A 29 6.24 0.51 0.51
N ARG A 30 5.45 0.66 1.58
CA ARG A 30 3.98 0.58 1.63
C ARG A 30 3.29 1.91 1.96
N ARG A 31 3.84 3.06 1.55
CA ARG A 31 3.32 4.39 2.00
C ARG A 31 1.84 4.60 1.69
N LEU A 32 1.35 4.08 0.57
CA LEU A 32 -0.06 4.23 0.17
C LEU A 32 -1.00 3.38 1.02
N ALA A 33 -0.52 2.25 1.55
CA ALA A 33 -1.28 1.40 2.46
C ALA A 33 -1.25 1.92 3.92
N LEU A 34 -0.17 2.61 4.32
CA LEU A 34 0.07 3.06 5.70
C LEU A 34 -0.37 4.51 5.96
N ARG A 35 -1.43 4.99 5.30
CA ARG A 35 -1.89 6.37 5.44
C ARG A 35 -2.46 6.64 6.83
N GLN A 36 -2.36 7.90 7.24
CA GLN A 36 -2.88 8.36 8.54
C GLN A 36 -4.40 8.21 8.66
N ASP A 37 -5.14 8.44 7.56
CA ASP A 37 -6.61 8.45 7.55
C ASP A 37 -7.23 7.07 7.81
N SER A 38 -6.50 6.00 7.50
CA SER A 38 -6.94 4.60 7.61
C SER A 38 -6.28 3.83 8.75
N ALA A 39 -5.59 4.52 9.66
CA ALA A 39 -4.85 3.86 10.75
C ALA A 39 -5.77 3.07 11.69
N ASP A 40 -6.96 3.59 11.99
CA ASP A 40 -7.97 2.92 12.79
C ASP A 40 -8.57 1.71 12.07
N LEU A 41 -8.87 1.82 10.77
CA LEU A 41 -9.31 0.69 9.95
C LEU A 41 -8.31 -0.47 9.96
N ARG A 42 -7.01 -0.17 10.04
CA ARG A 42 -5.94 -1.17 10.11
C ARG A 42 -5.72 -1.74 11.51
N LEU A 43 -5.74 -0.90 12.55
CA LEU A 43 -5.23 -1.29 13.87
C LEU A 43 -6.29 -1.48 14.95
N THR A 44 -7.47 -0.86 14.82
CA THR A 44 -8.53 -1.00 15.82
C THR A 44 -9.05 -2.44 15.93
N PRO A 45 -9.22 -3.22 14.85
CA PRO A 45 -9.61 -4.63 14.97
C PRO A 45 -8.62 -5.45 15.81
N LEU A 46 -7.32 -5.20 15.67
CA LEU A 46 -6.30 -5.82 16.50
C LEU A 46 -6.40 -5.34 17.96
N GLY A 47 -6.59 -4.04 18.19
CA GLY A 47 -6.79 -3.50 19.53
C GLY A 47 -8.02 -4.09 20.26
N ILE A 48 -9.10 -4.37 19.52
CA ILE A 48 -10.29 -5.05 20.05
C ILE A 48 -9.94 -6.50 20.43
N SER A 49 -9.25 -7.24 19.55
CA SER A 49 -8.94 -8.65 19.80
C SER A 49 -8.02 -8.88 21.01
N ILE A 50 -7.21 -7.89 21.38
CA ILE A 50 -6.34 -7.93 22.56
C ILE A 50 -6.90 -7.16 23.78
N GLY A 51 -8.15 -6.67 23.70
CA GLY A 51 -8.83 -6.02 24.83
C GLY A 51 -8.34 -4.62 25.19
N LEU A 52 -7.63 -3.92 24.28
CA LEU A 52 -7.14 -2.55 24.51
C LEU A 52 -8.12 -1.46 24.07
N VAL A 53 -9.22 -1.83 23.41
CA VAL A 53 -10.23 -0.89 22.89
C VAL A 53 -11.47 -0.97 23.78
N SER A 54 -11.89 0.17 24.34
CA SER A 54 -13.13 0.27 25.12
C SER A 54 -14.37 0.04 24.25
N GLU A 55 -15.49 -0.37 24.85
CA GLU A 55 -16.74 -0.60 24.11
C GLU A 55 -17.22 0.65 23.36
N GLU A 56 -17.18 1.82 24.01
CA GLU A 56 -17.53 3.10 23.38
C GLU A 56 -16.67 3.38 22.12
N ARG A 57 -15.37 3.06 22.18
CA ARG A 57 -14.46 3.26 21.04
C ARG A 57 -14.71 2.22 19.95
N ARG A 58 -15.08 0.99 20.33
CA ARG A 58 -15.47 -0.07 19.41
C ARG A 58 -16.74 0.32 18.65
N GLU A 59 -17.77 0.82 19.33
CA GLU A 59 -19.02 1.27 18.69
C GLU A 59 -18.76 2.37 17.66
N LYS A 60 -18.02 3.43 18.03
CA LYS A 60 -17.64 4.51 17.10
C LYS A 60 -16.83 4.01 15.89
N PHE A 61 -15.96 3.03 16.12
CA PHE A 61 -15.19 2.41 15.05
C PHE A 61 -16.08 1.61 14.09
N GLU A 62 -17.00 0.81 14.61
CA GLU A 62 -17.94 0.01 13.80
C GLU A 62 -18.87 0.91 12.99
N GLU A 63 -19.39 1.99 13.59
CA GLU A 63 -20.19 2.99 12.89
C GLU A 63 -19.43 3.61 11.71
N ARG A 64 -18.20 4.08 11.97
CA ARG A 64 -17.32 4.62 10.92
C ARG A 64 -17.01 3.59 9.84
N ARG A 65 -16.68 2.35 10.22
CA ARG A 65 -16.35 1.29 9.26
C ARG A 65 -17.53 1.02 8.33
N ASN A 66 -18.72 0.88 8.91
CA ASN A 66 -19.94 0.60 8.16
C ASN A 66 -20.30 1.77 7.23
N GLY A 67 -20.22 3.02 7.70
CA GLY A 67 -20.45 4.19 6.84
C GLY A 67 -19.45 4.31 5.69
N ILE A 68 -18.17 3.99 5.92
CA ILE A 68 -17.17 3.92 4.84
C ILE A 68 -17.53 2.81 3.84
N ASP A 69 -17.95 1.64 4.32
CA ASP A 69 -18.36 0.50 3.48
C ASP A 69 -19.59 0.82 2.63
N GLU A 70 -20.58 1.53 3.17
CA GLU A 70 -21.72 2.02 2.41
C GLU A 70 -21.30 2.96 1.28
N ILE A 71 -20.43 3.94 1.57
CA ILE A 71 -19.92 4.85 0.53
C ILE A 71 -19.17 4.06 -0.55
N ARG A 72 -18.34 3.08 -0.17
CA ARG A 72 -17.65 2.20 -1.14
C ARG A 72 -18.64 1.47 -2.04
N GLN A 73 -19.74 0.95 -1.49
CA GLN A 73 -20.77 0.28 -2.27
C GLN A 73 -21.50 1.25 -3.22
N LEU A 74 -21.79 2.47 -2.77
CA LEU A 74 -22.37 3.53 -3.62
C LEU A 74 -21.44 3.87 -4.79
N LEU A 75 -20.15 4.05 -4.53
CA LEU A 75 -19.15 4.30 -5.58
C LEU A 75 -19.06 3.15 -6.60
N ALA A 76 -19.11 1.90 -6.13
CA ALA A 76 -19.00 0.71 -6.98
C ALA A 76 -20.26 0.47 -7.84
N SER A 77 -21.44 0.79 -7.30
CA SER A 77 -22.74 0.58 -7.96
C SER A 77 -23.16 1.74 -8.88
N ARG A 78 -22.74 2.98 -8.57
CA ARG A 78 -23.06 4.17 -9.37
C ARG A 78 -22.36 4.12 -10.72
N ARG A 79 -23.13 3.98 -11.79
CA ARG A 79 -22.64 4.04 -13.18
C ARG A 79 -22.65 5.47 -13.70
N ILE A 80 -21.61 5.87 -14.42
CA ILE A 80 -21.54 7.19 -15.07
C ILE A 80 -22.47 7.24 -16.28
N GLY A 81 -23.35 8.24 -16.32
CA GLY A 81 -24.27 8.50 -17.42
C GLY A 81 -24.05 9.87 -18.07
N ASN A 82 -24.83 10.15 -19.13
CA ASN A 82 -24.70 11.41 -19.88
C ASN A 82 -24.99 12.67 -19.04
N VAL A 83 -25.86 12.58 -18.03
CA VAL A 83 -26.15 13.69 -17.12
C VAL A 83 -24.90 14.05 -16.30
N ASP A 84 -24.12 13.06 -15.89
CA ASP A 84 -22.91 13.28 -15.10
C ASP A 84 -21.83 14.00 -15.92
N ILE A 85 -21.76 13.69 -17.22
CA ILE A 85 -20.84 14.35 -18.16
C ILE A 85 -21.22 15.83 -18.34
N GLN A 86 -22.52 16.14 -18.38
CA GLN A 86 -22.99 17.53 -18.42
C GLN A 86 -22.59 18.31 -17.16
N THR A 87 -22.58 17.65 -16.00
CA THR A 87 -22.10 18.24 -14.75
C THR A 87 -20.57 18.33 -14.69
N MET A 88 -19.88 17.33 -15.23
CA MET A 88 -18.43 17.19 -15.15
C MET A 88 -17.88 16.53 -16.41
N GLU A 89 -17.41 17.34 -17.37
CA GLU A 89 -16.93 16.87 -18.69
C GLU A 89 -15.80 15.82 -18.58
N ALA A 90 -14.98 15.89 -17.53
CA ALA A 90 -13.92 14.91 -17.28
C ALA A 90 -14.42 13.47 -17.08
N LEU A 91 -15.72 13.25 -16.84
CA LEU A 91 -16.33 11.92 -16.76
C LEU A 91 -16.60 11.29 -18.13
N ARG A 92 -16.45 12.03 -19.23
CA ARG A 92 -16.73 11.54 -20.59
C ARG A 92 -15.99 10.26 -20.99
N PRO A 93 -14.70 10.06 -20.65
CA PRO A 93 -13.99 8.81 -20.93
C PRO A 93 -14.55 7.59 -20.17
N HIS A 94 -15.29 7.83 -19.09
CA HIS A 94 -15.78 6.82 -18.16
C HIS A 94 -17.27 6.50 -18.33
N LEU A 95 -17.89 6.90 -19.45
CA LEU A 95 -19.30 6.64 -19.72
C LEU A 95 -19.61 5.14 -19.59
N GLY A 96 -20.55 4.80 -18.70
CA GLY A 96 -20.94 3.42 -18.40
C GLY A 96 -20.04 2.69 -17.38
N GLU A 97 -18.93 3.26 -16.95
CA GLU A 97 -18.08 2.70 -15.89
C GLU A 97 -18.68 2.97 -14.49
N SER A 98 -18.21 2.27 -13.44
CA SER A 98 -18.48 2.71 -12.06
C SER A 98 -17.75 4.01 -11.77
N LEU A 99 -18.35 4.83 -10.89
CA LEU A 99 -17.65 5.97 -10.31
C LEU A 99 -16.37 5.53 -9.55
N GLU A 100 -16.37 4.36 -8.90
CA GLU A 100 -15.16 3.78 -8.30
C GLU A 100 -14.01 3.62 -9.30
N LEU A 101 -14.31 3.17 -10.53
CA LEU A 101 -13.29 2.99 -11.57
C LEU A 101 -12.83 4.34 -12.13
N ALA A 102 -13.79 5.23 -12.40
CA ALA A 102 -13.51 6.58 -12.89
C ALA A 102 -12.57 7.33 -11.94
N LEU A 103 -12.79 7.26 -10.62
CA LEU A 103 -11.97 7.95 -9.59
C LEU A 103 -10.47 7.60 -9.59
N ARG A 104 -10.04 6.59 -10.37
CA ARG A 104 -8.63 6.26 -10.59
C ARG A 104 -7.96 7.19 -11.61
N ASP A 105 -8.74 7.91 -12.42
CA ASP A 105 -8.22 8.89 -13.38
C ASP A 105 -7.66 10.13 -12.64
N PRO A 106 -6.38 10.46 -12.86
CA PRO A 106 -5.76 11.67 -12.30
C PRO A 106 -6.51 12.98 -12.61
N ALA A 107 -7.22 13.07 -13.74
CA ALA A 107 -8.01 14.24 -14.11
C ALA A 107 -9.17 14.47 -13.12
N LEU A 108 -9.89 13.41 -12.74
CA LEU A 108 -10.90 13.48 -11.67
C LEU A 108 -10.24 13.70 -10.30
N GLY A 109 -9.02 13.18 -10.15
CA GLY A 109 -8.15 13.46 -9.02
C GLY A 109 -8.01 14.96 -8.74
N ALA A 110 -7.57 15.70 -9.76
CA ALA A 110 -7.36 17.14 -9.70
C ALA A 110 -8.66 17.92 -9.47
N ILE A 111 -9.79 17.47 -10.02
CA ILE A 111 -11.09 18.13 -9.80
C ILE A 111 -11.51 18.04 -8.33
N MET A 112 -11.37 16.87 -7.72
CA MET A 112 -11.66 16.73 -6.29
C MET A 112 -10.71 17.57 -5.44
N ASP A 113 -9.41 17.60 -5.76
CA ASP A 113 -8.43 18.36 -4.98
C ASP A 113 -8.72 19.88 -5.02
N ASN A 114 -9.42 20.35 -6.06
CA ASN A 114 -9.90 21.73 -6.20
C ASN A 114 -11.35 21.95 -5.72
N SER A 115 -12.02 20.90 -5.25
CA SER A 115 -13.39 21.02 -4.72
C SER A 115 -13.37 21.56 -3.29
N PRO A 116 -14.37 22.35 -2.85
CA PRO A 116 -14.42 22.89 -1.48
C PRO A 116 -14.41 21.82 -0.39
N SER A 117 -15.00 20.66 -0.68
CA SER A 117 -14.99 19.47 0.17
C SER A 117 -15.15 18.21 -0.68
N VAL A 118 -14.73 17.06 -0.14
CA VAL A 118 -14.93 15.74 -0.78
C VAL A 118 -16.42 15.43 -0.85
N ARG A 119 -17.20 15.83 0.16
CA ARG A 119 -18.65 15.62 0.16
C ARG A 119 -19.35 16.45 -0.91
N ASP A 120 -18.92 17.68 -1.17
CA ASP A 120 -19.50 18.48 -2.25
C ASP A 120 -19.23 17.86 -3.61
N PHE A 121 -18.00 17.36 -3.84
CA PHE A 121 -17.67 16.57 -5.02
C PHE A 121 -18.59 15.35 -5.15
N LEU A 122 -18.70 14.52 -4.11
CA LEU A 122 -19.53 13.31 -4.16
C LEU A 122 -21.01 13.62 -4.36
N SER A 123 -21.51 14.69 -3.74
CA SER A 123 -22.93 15.05 -3.81
C SER A 123 -23.37 15.51 -5.20
N SER A 124 -22.43 15.95 -6.03
CA SER A 124 -22.70 16.25 -7.44
C SER A 124 -22.96 14.98 -8.27
N LEU A 125 -22.55 13.80 -7.78
CA LEU A 125 -22.62 12.53 -8.50
C LEU A 125 -23.51 11.48 -7.81
N ILE A 126 -23.60 11.54 -6.48
CA ILE A 126 -24.33 10.62 -5.61
C ILE A 126 -25.26 11.44 -4.69
N PRO A 127 -26.58 11.38 -4.91
CA PRO A 127 -27.55 11.96 -3.98
C PRO A 127 -27.39 11.37 -2.58
N GLY A 128 -27.47 12.20 -1.54
CA GLY A 128 -27.31 11.78 -0.14
C GLY A 128 -25.87 11.72 0.37
N ALA A 129 -24.86 11.92 -0.49
CA ALA A 129 -23.45 11.87 -0.05
C ALA A 129 -23.06 12.92 1.01
N LYS A 130 -23.85 14.00 1.18
CA LYS A 130 -23.65 15.00 2.25
C LYS A 130 -23.95 14.47 3.66
N GLU A 131 -24.72 13.39 3.78
CA GLU A 131 -25.14 12.81 5.06
C GLU A 131 -23.98 12.13 5.79
N TYR A 132 -23.00 11.63 5.04
CA TYR A 132 -21.80 11.03 5.62
C TYR A 132 -20.86 12.10 6.22
N PRO A 133 -20.10 11.77 7.26
CA PRO A 133 -18.99 12.60 7.73
C PRO A 133 -17.90 12.79 6.66
N GLU A 134 -17.32 13.99 6.61
CA GLU A 134 -16.28 14.37 5.63
C GLU A 134 -15.11 13.39 5.62
N THR A 135 -14.65 12.97 6.80
CA THR A 135 -13.51 12.06 6.94
C THR A 135 -13.82 10.66 6.41
N TRP A 136 -15.08 10.22 6.43
CA TRP A 136 -15.48 8.90 5.94
C TRP A 136 -15.52 8.91 4.41
N ALA A 137 -16.12 9.96 3.83
CA ALA A 137 -16.13 10.22 2.40
C ALA A 137 -14.70 10.32 1.84
N GLN A 138 -13.82 11.04 2.55
CA GLN A 138 -12.42 11.17 2.20
C GLN A 138 -11.70 9.82 2.21
N THR A 139 -11.84 9.01 3.27
CA THR A 139 -11.21 7.68 3.33
C THR A 139 -11.68 6.77 2.18
N ALA A 140 -13.00 6.66 1.97
CA ALA A 140 -13.57 5.82 0.91
C ALA A 140 -13.09 6.23 -0.48
N LEU A 141 -13.02 7.53 -0.75
CA LEU A 141 -12.60 8.03 -2.05
C LEU A 141 -11.10 7.88 -2.27
N LEU A 142 -10.26 8.17 -1.27
CA LEU A 142 -8.81 7.94 -1.37
C LEU A 142 -8.52 6.46 -1.65
N GLU A 143 -9.27 5.55 -1.04
CA GLU A 143 -9.14 4.12 -1.35
C GLU A 143 -9.55 3.79 -2.77
N ALA A 144 -10.68 4.31 -3.28
CA ALA A 144 -11.07 4.13 -4.68
C ALA A 144 -10.00 4.65 -5.65
N ARG A 145 -9.54 5.89 -5.42
CA ARG A 145 -8.48 6.56 -6.20
C ARG A 145 -7.19 5.76 -6.22
N TYR A 146 -6.73 5.30 -5.06
CA TYR A 146 -5.46 4.58 -4.95
C TYR A 146 -5.58 3.07 -5.12
N LYS A 147 -6.78 2.50 -5.32
CA LYS A 147 -7.00 1.04 -5.41
C LYS A 147 -6.07 0.37 -6.42
N GLY A 148 -5.95 0.92 -7.63
CA GLY A 148 -5.05 0.38 -8.66
C GLY A 148 -3.56 0.45 -8.25
N TYR A 149 -3.15 1.52 -7.57
CA TYR A 149 -1.79 1.66 -7.06
C TYR A 149 -1.51 0.71 -5.90
N LEU A 150 -2.46 0.55 -4.97
CA LEU A 150 -2.41 -0.39 -3.86
C LEU A 150 -2.37 -1.84 -4.35
N GLU A 151 -3.15 -2.21 -5.35
CA GLU A 151 -3.10 -3.54 -5.98
C GLU A 151 -1.75 -3.78 -6.68
N LYS A 152 -1.17 -2.75 -7.31
CA LYS A 152 0.16 -2.84 -7.93
C LYS A 152 1.26 -2.97 -6.87
N GLU A 153 1.18 -2.17 -5.81
CA GLU A 153 2.07 -2.21 -4.64
C GLU A 153 1.98 -3.58 -3.96
N SER A 154 0.77 -4.11 -3.74
CA SER A 154 0.55 -5.45 -3.16
C SER A 154 1.09 -6.56 -4.06
N ARG A 155 0.95 -6.45 -5.39
CA ARG A 155 1.54 -7.42 -6.35
C ARG A 155 3.07 -7.34 -6.37
N LEU A 156 3.64 -6.16 -6.16
CA LEU A 156 5.09 -5.99 -5.99
C LEU A 156 5.55 -6.57 -4.65
N ALA A 157 4.87 -6.25 -3.56
CA ALA A 157 5.15 -6.75 -2.22
C ALA A 157 5.04 -8.28 -2.15
N PHE A 158 4.03 -8.90 -2.77
CA PHE A 158 3.91 -10.36 -2.82
C PHE A 158 5.08 -11.02 -3.58
N ARG A 159 5.55 -10.39 -4.66
CA ARG A 159 6.75 -10.86 -5.38
C ARG A 159 8.01 -10.71 -4.53
N LEU A 160 8.10 -9.63 -3.75
CA LEU A 160 9.20 -9.40 -2.81
C LEU A 160 9.13 -10.39 -1.62
N ASP A 161 7.97 -10.67 -1.04
CA ASP A 161 7.78 -11.68 0.03
C ASP A 161 8.17 -13.08 -0.46
N ARG A 162 7.83 -13.45 -1.70
CA ARG A 162 8.36 -14.69 -2.30
C ARG A 162 9.88 -14.72 -2.35
N SER A 163 10.53 -13.58 -2.60
CA SER A 163 11.99 -13.48 -2.56
C SER A 163 12.55 -13.46 -1.12
N GLU A 164 11.81 -12.91 -0.14
CA GLU A 164 12.18 -13.00 1.28
C GLU A 164 12.06 -14.44 1.81
N ARG A 165 11.11 -15.23 1.32
CA ARG A 165 10.95 -16.64 1.70
C ARG A 165 11.95 -17.57 1.01
N LEU A 166 12.54 -17.14 -0.10
CA LEU A 166 13.54 -17.92 -0.81
C LEU A 166 14.85 -17.88 -0.03
N ARG A 167 15.06 -18.92 0.79
CA ARG A 167 16.24 -19.06 1.63
C ARG A 167 17.48 -19.32 0.78
N ILE A 168 18.56 -18.66 1.15
CA ILE A 168 19.89 -18.96 0.63
C ILE A 168 20.60 -19.80 1.70
N PRO A 169 21.10 -21.00 1.36
CA PRO A 169 21.87 -21.81 2.30
C PRO A 169 23.06 -21.02 2.89
N PRO A 170 23.38 -21.15 4.20
CA PRO A 170 24.52 -20.45 4.80
C PRO A 170 25.88 -20.74 4.13
N GLU A 171 25.99 -21.93 3.54
CA GLU A 171 27.17 -22.43 2.83
C GLU A 171 27.10 -22.24 1.30
N PHE A 172 26.19 -21.38 0.82
CA PHE A 172 26.01 -21.15 -0.61
C PHE A 172 27.26 -20.51 -1.25
N ASP A 173 27.81 -21.14 -2.28
CA ASP A 173 28.96 -20.59 -3.02
C ASP A 173 28.51 -19.63 -4.13
N TYR A 174 28.56 -18.32 -3.87
CA TYR A 174 28.23 -17.29 -4.84
C TYR A 174 29.13 -17.28 -6.08
N ARG A 175 30.33 -17.88 -6.01
CA ARG A 175 31.23 -18.03 -7.17
C ARG A 175 30.68 -19.00 -8.21
N ALA A 176 29.79 -19.90 -7.79
CA ALA A 176 29.14 -20.87 -8.65
C ALA A 176 27.98 -20.27 -9.48
N VAL A 177 27.58 -19.02 -9.24
CA VAL A 177 26.49 -18.35 -9.97
C VAL A 177 27.03 -17.75 -11.28
N PRO A 178 26.69 -18.31 -12.45
CA PRO A 178 27.23 -17.82 -13.72
C PRO A 178 26.73 -16.40 -14.03
N GLY A 179 27.65 -15.51 -14.40
CA GLY A 179 27.32 -14.12 -14.77
C GLY A 179 27.10 -13.16 -13.61
N LEU A 180 27.26 -13.61 -12.35
CA LEU A 180 27.20 -12.74 -11.19
C LEU A 180 28.38 -11.76 -11.21
N SER A 181 28.10 -10.46 -10.99
CA SER A 181 29.16 -9.45 -10.99
C SER A 181 30.17 -9.69 -9.85
N LYS A 182 31.44 -9.32 -10.06
CA LYS A 182 32.50 -9.44 -9.03
C LYS A 182 32.13 -8.66 -7.76
N GLU A 183 31.55 -7.47 -7.93
CA GLU A 183 31.10 -6.63 -6.81
C GLU A 183 29.96 -7.31 -6.02
N ALA A 184 28.95 -7.85 -6.70
CA ALA A 184 27.86 -8.55 -6.03
C ALA A 184 28.37 -9.82 -5.32
N MET A 185 29.26 -10.58 -5.97
CA MET A 185 29.84 -11.80 -5.40
C MET A 185 30.63 -11.52 -4.11
N GLU A 186 31.47 -10.47 -4.11
CA GLU A 186 32.24 -10.06 -2.93
C GLU A 186 31.31 -9.62 -1.79
N LYS A 187 30.33 -8.75 -2.10
CA LYS A 187 29.43 -8.20 -1.08
C LYS A 187 28.44 -9.23 -0.54
N LEU A 188 27.91 -10.11 -1.38
CA LEU A 188 27.06 -11.22 -0.94
C LEU A 188 27.86 -12.24 -0.13
N GLY A 189 29.10 -12.54 -0.53
CA GLY A 189 30.00 -13.42 0.22
C GLY A 189 30.38 -12.87 1.61
N ALA A 190 30.51 -11.54 1.73
CA ALA A 190 30.77 -10.88 3.00
C ALA A 190 29.53 -10.80 3.90
N VAL A 191 28.38 -10.43 3.34
CA VAL A 191 27.13 -10.26 4.09
C VAL A 191 26.46 -11.60 4.42
N LYS A 192 26.65 -12.62 3.59
CA LYS A 192 26.02 -13.95 3.69
C LYS A 192 24.51 -13.87 3.97
N PRO A 193 23.72 -13.24 3.08
CA PRO A 193 22.29 -13.09 3.28
C PRO A 193 21.59 -14.46 3.37
N LEU A 194 20.68 -14.60 4.32
CA LEU A 194 19.88 -15.80 4.58
C LEU A 194 18.71 -15.94 3.59
N THR A 195 18.36 -14.86 2.89
CA THR A 195 17.24 -14.84 1.95
C THR A 195 17.58 -13.98 0.73
N LEU A 196 16.93 -14.26 -0.41
CA LEU A 196 17.09 -13.43 -1.60
C LEU A 196 16.59 -12.00 -1.37
N GLY A 197 15.59 -11.82 -0.51
CA GLY A 197 15.14 -10.51 -0.04
C GLY A 197 16.24 -9.74 0.69
N GLN A 198 16.96 -10.38 1.61
CA GLN A 198 18.10 -9.77 2.29
C GLN A 198 19.24 -9.44 1.29
N ALA A 199 19.52 -10.35 0.35
CA ALA A 199 20.48 -10.10 -0.73
C ALA A 199 20.13 -8.85 -1.55
N SER A 200 18.84 -8.57 -1.77
CA SER A 200 18.38 -7.41 -2.53
C SER A 200 18.64 -6.05 -1.86
N ARG A 201 18.82 -6.04 -0.55
CA ARG A 201 19.11 -4.85 0.25
C ARG A 201 20.62 -4.58 0.37
N VAL A 202 21.47 -5.49 -0.13
CA VAL A 202 22.93 -5.32 -0.09
C VAL A 202 23.37 -4.27 -1.11
N THR A 203 23.95 -3.18 -0.62
CA THR A 203 24.41 -2.06 -1.45
C THR A 203 25.41 -2.50 -2.51
N GLY A 204 25.12 -2.31 -3.80
CA GLY A 204 25.99 -2.72 -4.92
C GLY A 204 25.61 -4.05 -5.56
N VAL A 205 24.62 -4.76 -5.01
CA VAL A 205 23.96 -5.87 -5.72
C VAL A 205 22.91 -5.31 -6.67
N ARG A 206 23.03 -5.61 -7.96
CA ARG A 206 22.11 -5.10 -8.98
C ARG A 206 20.89 -6.01 -9.11
N LYS A 207 19.80 -5.48 -9.70
CA LYS A 207 18.60 -6.28 -10.03
C LYS A 207 18.91 -7.47 -10.94
N SER A 208 19.88 -7.33 -11.84
CA SER A 208 20.36 -8.42 -12.71
C SER A 208 21.07 -9.53 -11.93
N ASP A 209 21.89 -9.16 -10.94
CA ASP A 209 22.59 -10.13 -10.07
C ASP A 209 21.58 -10.94 -9.24
N LEU A 210 20.55 -10.28 -8.71
CA LEU A 210 19.47 -10.93 -7.97
C LEU A 210 18.66 -11.90 -8.84
N ALA A 211 18.44 -11.57 -10.12
CA ALA A 211 17.72 -12.45 -11.04
C ALA A 211 18.52 -13.74 -11.30
N LEU A 212 19.85 -13.64 -11.47
CA LEU A 212 20.73 -14.80 -11.62
C LEU A 212 20.74 -15.65 -10.35
N LEU A 213 20.87 -15.01 -9.18
CA LEU A 213 20.84 -15.69 -7.90
C LEU A 213 19.49 -16.39 -7.64
N TYR A 214 18.37 -15.75 -7.99
CA TYR A 214 17.04 -16.36 -7.94
C TYR A 214 16.95 -17.65 -8.74
N ILE A 215 17.44 -17.66 -9.99
CA ILE A 215 17.37 -18.84 -10.87
C ILE A 215 18.14 -20.01 -10.27
N VAL A 216 19.31 -19.77 -9.66
CA VAL A 216 20.13 -20.83 -9.06
C VAL A 216 19.52 -21.33 -7.75
N VAL A 217 19.06 -20.43 -6.89
CA VAL A 217 18.51 -20.79 -5.56
C VAL A 217 17.12 -21.44 -5.68
N SER A 218 16.29 -21.05 -6.66
CA SER A 218 14.97 -21.64 -6.88
C SER A 218 14.99 -23.03 -7.53
N ARG A 219 16.15 -23.49 -8.00
CA ARG A 219 16.36 -24.81 -8.62
C ARG A 219 16.95 -25.85 -7.66
N GLN A 220 17.24 -25.46 -6.41
CA GLN A 220 17.61 -26.37 -5.32
C GLN A 220 16.35 -26.88 -4.63
#